data_AF-A0A537B3R5-F1
#
_entry.id   AF-A0A537B3R5-F1
#
_cell.length_a   1.000
_cell.length_b   1.000
_cell.length_c   1.000
_cell.angle_alpha   90.00
_cell.angle_beta   90.00
_cell.angle_gamma   90.00
#
_symmetry.space_group_name_H-M   'P 1'
#
loop_
_entity.id
_entity.type
_entity.pdbx_description
1 polymer ?
#
loop_
_entity_poly.entity_id
_entity_poly.type
_entity_poly.pdbx_seq_one_letter_code
_entity_poly.pdbx_strand_id
1 'polypeptide(L)'
;MRTWRSPGDGPLLYAPIPAHTPRSPPMNSLAALAGRILLALIFLLSGIDKFVHYAPTLGYMTKVGLPFPEVLLIASGIIEIVAALAIIAGWNARWAAAALVLWMIPVTLVFHSPAGGQEQMAHFMKNVSIMGGLLVLWAMGPGALSLRRSG
;
A
#
# COMPACT_ATOMS: atom_id res chain seq x y z
N MET A 1 36.99 -44.12 54.13
CA MET A 1 37.30 -43.03 53.18
C MET A 1 36.32 -43.14 52.02
N ARG A 2 35.27 -42.32 52.01
CA ARG A 2 34.14 -42.39 51.06
C ARG A 2 34.21 -41.09 50.24
N THR A 3 34.57 -41.18 48.96
CA THR A 3 34.73 -40.01 48.09
C THR A 3 33.35 -39.53 47.65
N TRP A 4 33.05 -38.27 48.00
CA TRP A 4 31.85 -37.56 47.58
C TRP A 4 31.98 -37.19 46.10
N ARG A 5 31.02 -37.59 45.25
CA ARG A 5 30.89 -37.08 43.87
C ARG A 5 29.93 -35.89 43.86
N SER A 6 30.40 -34.77 43.34
CA SER A 6 29.59 -33.58 43.10
C SER A 6 28.39 -33.90 42.20
N PRO A 7 27.17 -33.47 42.55
CA PRO A 7 26.05 -33.45 41.60
C PRO A 7 26.28 -32.30 40.62
N GLY A 8 26.68 -32.58 39.38
CA GLY A 8 26.85 -31.52 38.38
C GLY A 8 27.39 -31.92 36.99
N ASP A 9 28.09 -33.04 36.86
CA ASP A 9 28.88 -33.31 35.64
C ASP A 9 28.15 -34.18 34.60
N GLY A 10 26.90 -33.83 34.30
CA GLY A 10 26.22 -34.32 33.09
C GLY A 10 26.56 -33.39 31.92
N PRO A 11 26.79 -33.89 30.69
CA PRO A 11 26.92 -33.01 29.54
C PRO A 11 25.64 -32.18 29.45
N LEU A 12 25.78 -30.86 29.57
CA LEU A 12 24.68 -29.92 29.33
C LEU A 12 24.27 -30.12 27.87
N LEU A 13 23.28 -30.97 27.65
CA LEU A 13 22.60 -31.15 26.38
C LEU A 13 22.06 -29.77 26.02
N TYR A 14 22.76 -29.12 25.09
CA TYR A 14 22.30 -27.94 24.38
C TYR A 14 21.04 -28.37 23.61
N ALA A 15 19.89 -28.33 24.28
CA ALA A 15 18.62 -28.44 23.61
C ALA A 15 18.51 -27.20 22.70
N PRO A 16 18.42 -27.35 21.36
CA PRO A 16 18.23 -26.21 20.49
C PRO A 16 16.97 -25.49 20.94
N ILE A 17 17.07 -24.20 21.24
CA ILE A 17 15.91 -23.35 21.51
C ILE A 17 14.99 -23.53 20.31
N PRO A 18 13.75 -24.03 20.48
CA PRO A 18 12.84 -24.14 19.36
C PRO A 18 12.63 -22.73 18.85
N ALA A 19 13.18 -22.45 17.66
CA ALA A 19 13.01 -21.17 16.99
C ALA A 19 11.51 -20.95 16.84
N HIS A 20 10.92 -20.20 17.77
CA HIS A 20 9.59 -19.66 17.60
C HIS A 20 9.75 -18.63 16.50
N THR A 21 9.62 -19.08 15.24
CA THR A 21 9.34 -18.17 14.14
C THR A 21 8.12 -17.37 14.60
N PRO A 22 8.23 -16.05 14.81
CA PRO A 22 7.08 -15.25 15.18
C PRO A 22 6.10 -15.37 14.02
N ARG A 23 5.08 -16.22 14.15
CA ARG A 23 3.96 -16.18 13.23
C ARG A 23 3.24 -14.91 13.58
N SER A 24 3.25 -13.94 12.67
CA SER A 24 2.33 -12.81 12.76
C SER A 24 0.93 -13.38 13.04
N PRO A 25 0.17 -12.81 13.99
CA PRO A 25 -1.17 -13.30 14.28
C PRO A 25 -1.96 -13.42 12.97
N PRO A 26 -2.74 -14.49 12.78
CA PRO A 26 -3.42 -14.73 11.53
C PRO A 26 -4.32 -13.54 11.19
N MET A 27 -4.00 -12.81 10.13
CA MET A 27 -4.85 -11.72 9.65
C MET A 27 -6.21 -12.29 9.26
N ASN A 28 -7.29 -11.63 9.69
CA ASN A 28 -8.62 -11.95 9.21
C ASN A 28 -8.64 -11.75 7.69
N SER A 29 -8.76 -12.86 6.96
CA SER A 29 -8.55 -12.88 5.51
C SER A 29 -9.64 -12.11 4.75
N LEU A 30 -10.87 -12.10 5.28
CA LEU A 30 -11.96 -11.32 4.70
C LEU A 30 -11.77 -9.83 4.94
N ALA A 31 -11.37 -9.44 6.16
CA ALA A 31 -11.07 -8.04 6.47
C ALA A 31 -9.89 -7.52 5.63
N ALA A 32 -8.84 -8.32 5.43
CA ALA A 32 -7.70 -7.96 4.57
C ALA A 32 -8.09 -7.83 3.09
N LEU A 33 -9.01 -8.66 2.59
CA LEU A 33 -9.55 -8.51 1.24
C LEU A 33 -10.42 -7.26 1.11
N ALA A 34 -11.35 -7.05 2.04
CA ALA A 34 -12.21 -5.87 2.04
C ALA A 34 -11.39 -4.58 2.12
N GLY A 35 -10.41 -4.52 3.03
CA GLY A 35 -9.51 -3.37 3.16
C GLY A 35 -8.74 -3.07 1.87
N ARG A 36 -8.23 -4.09 1.17
CA ARG A 36 -7.58 -3.91 -0.13
C ARG A 36 -8.52 -3.38 -1.20
N ILE A 37 -9.73 -3.92 -1.27
CA ILE A 37 -10.73 -3.47 -2.24
C ILE A 37 -11.09 -2.00 -1.97
N LEU A 38 -11.40 -1.65 -0.73
CA LEU A 38 -11.76 -0.29 -0.35
C LEU A 38 -10.61 0.70 -0.62
N LEU A 39 -9.38 0.31 -0.29
CA LEU A 39 -8.20 1.14 -0.52
C LEU A 39 -7.92 1.34 -2.02
N ALA A 40 -8.07 0.29 -2.83
CA ALA A 40 -7.84 0.37 -4.27
C ALA A 40 -8.99 1.04 -5.04
N LEU A 41 -10.21 0.99 -4.51
CA LEU A 41 -11.42 1.49 -5.18
C LEU A 41 -11.29 2.97 -5.54
N ILE A 42 -10.69 3.78 -4.66
CA ILE A 42 -10.53 5.21 -4.94
C ILE A 42 -9.65 5.46 -6.17
N PHE A 43 -8.60 4.67 -6.36
CA PHE A 43 -7.72 4.76 -7.53
C PHE A 43 -8.40 4.23 -8.78
N LEU A 44 -9.14 3.12 -8.67
CA LEU A 44 -9.86 2.56 -9.81
C LEU A 44 -10.90 3.56 -10.36
N LEU A 45 -11.70 4.14 -9.46
CA LEU A 45 -12.69 5.14 -9.85
C LEU A 45 -12.03 6.41 -10.38
N SER A 46 -11.01 6.93 -9.69
CA SER A 46 -10.23 8.10 -10.11
C SER A 46 -9.58 7.92 -11.48
N GLY A 47 -9.08 6.72 -11.78
CA GLY A 47 -8.44 6.41 -13.06
C GLY A 47 -9.45 6.31 -14.19
N ILE A 48 -10.60 5.67 -13.97
CA ILE A 48 -11.70 5.63 -14.95
C ILE A 48 -12.25 7.04 -15.22
N ASP A 49 -12.42 7.84 -14.18
CA ASP A 49 -12.95 9.20 -14.26
C ASP A 49 -12.10 10.10 -15.18
N LYS A 50 -10.78 9.89 -15.23
CA LYS A 50 -9.87 10.62 -16.13
C LYS A 50 -10.15 10.37 -17.61
N PHE A 51 -10.72 9.24 -17.98
CA PHE A 51 -11.11 8.94 -19.36
C PHE A 51 -12.56 9.31 -19.65
N VAL A 52 -13.46 9.16 -18.67
CA VAL A 52 -14.87 9.57 -18.80
C VAL A 52 -15.00 11.08 -18.87
N HIS A 53 -14.28 11.80 -18.00
CA HIS A 53 -14.25 13.26 -17.92
C HIS A 53 -12.92 13.83 -18.42
N TYR A 54 -12.46 13.31 -19.56
CA TYR A 54 -11.16 13.66 -20.15
C TYR A 54 -10.99 15.16 -20.41
N ALA A 55 -11.90 15.76 -21.19
CA ALA A 55 -11.78 17.17 -21.59
C ALA A 55 -11.83 18.15 -20.39
N PRO A 56 -12.75 18.02 -19.42
CA PRO A 56 -12.72 18.82 -18.19
C PRO A 56 -11.41 18.68 -17.41
N THR A 57 -10.92 17.45 -17.23
CA THR A 57 -9.69 17.18 -16.47
C THR A 57 -8.47 17.76 -17.17
N LEU A 58 -8.35 17.58 -18.49
CA LEU A 58 -7.28 18.16 -19.29
C LEU A 58 -7.28 19.69 -19.22
N GLY A 59 -8.47 20.30 -19.30
CA GLY A 59 -8.63 21.75 -19.16
C GLY A 59 -8.15 22.25 -17.79
N TYR A 60 -8.44 21.52 -16.72
CA TYR A 60 -7.94 21.83 -15.38
C TYR A 60 -6.42 21.68 -15.27
N MET A 61 -5.85 20.56 -15.75
CA MET A 61 -4.39 20.33 -15.75
C MET A 61 -3.63 21.38 -16.55
N THR A 62 -4.21 21.85 -17.66
CA THR A 62 -3.66 22.93 -18.49
C THR A 62 -3.64 24.25 -17.72
N LYS A 63 -4.72 24.58 -16.98
CA LYS A 63 -4.78 25.80 -16.15
C LYS A 63 -3.77 25.79 -15.00
N VAL A 64 -3.49 24.61 -14.45
CA VAL A 64 -2.43 24.44 -13.42
C VAL A 64 -1.03 24.64 -14.01
N GLY A 65 -0.87 24.55 -15.34
CA GLY A 65 0.39 24.81 -16.02
C GLY A 65 1.33 23.60 -16.07
N LEU A 66 0.79 22.38 -16.02
CA LEU A 66 1.60 21.17 -16.12
C LEU A 66 2.25 21.03 -17.51
N PRO A 67 3.52 20.56 -17.59
CA PRO A 67 4.11 20.20 -18.85
C PRO A 67 3.43 18.97 -19.43
N PHE A 68 3.12 18.98 -20.73
CA PHE A 68 2.51 17.84 -21.45
C PHE A 68 1.24 17.28 -20.74
N PRO A 69 0.22 18.10 -20.44
CA PRO A 69 -0.88 17.72 -19.57
C PRO A 69 -1.70 16.52 -20.10
N GLU A 70 -1.80 16.38 -21.42
CA GLU A 70 -2.43 15.23 -22.08
C GLU A 70 -1.69 13.91 -21.81
N VAL A 71 -0.37 13.89 -21.95
CA VAL A 71 0.45 12.71 -21.66
C VAL A 71 0.35 12.33 -20.19
N LEU A 72 0.41 13.32 -19.30
CA LEU A 72 0.28 13.10 -17.85
C LEU A 72 -1.12 12.60 -17.46
N LEU A 73 -2.18 13.09 -18.11
CA LEU A 73 -3.54 12.65 -17.86
C LEU A 73 -3.72 11.18 -18.22
N ILE A 74 -3.29 10.79 -19.42
CA ILE A 74 -3.37 9.40 -19.88
C ILE A 74 -2.51 8.48 -19.00
N ALA A 75 -1.27 8.88 -18.71
CA ALA A 75 -0.37 8.12 -17.86
C ALA A 75 -0.95 7.94 -16.45
N SER A 76 -1.50 9.00 -15.86
CA SER A 76 -2.18 8.96 -14.56
C SER A 76 -3.31 7.94 -14.55
N GLY A 77 -4.22 7.99 -15.53
CA GLY A 77 -5.35 7.08 -15.61
C GLY A 77 -4.90 5.61 -15.72
N ILE A 78 -3.89 5.33 -16.55
CA ILE A 78 -3.34 3.97 -16.71
C ILE A 78 -2.70 3.48 -15.40
N ILE A 79 -1.85 4.30 -14.76
CA ILE A 79 -1.17 3.95 -13.50
C ILE A 79 -2.20 3.60 -12.43
N GLU A 80 -3.22 4.45 -12.26
CA GLU A 80 -4.25 4.26 -11.23
C GLU A 80 -5.08 3.00 -11.47
N ILE A 81 -5.55 2.77 -12.71
CA ILE A 81 -6.36 1.59 -13.04
C ILE A 81 -5.54 0.31 -12.87
N VAL A 82 -4.35 0.24 -13.48
CA VAL A 82 -3.53 -0.98 -13.47
C VAL A 82 -3.10 -1.34 -12.05
N ALA A 83 -2.63 -0.36 -11.27
CA ALA A 83 -2.21 -0.62 -9.90
C ALA A 83 -3.40 -0.97 -8.99
N ALA A 84 -4.56 -0.33 -9.16
CA ALA A 84 -5.76 -0.67 -8.40
C ALA A 84 -6.22 -2.11 -8.67
N LEU A 85 -6.27 -2.52 -9.94
CA LEU A 85 -6.63 -3.89 -10.32
C LEU A 85 -5.63 -4.91 -9.77
N ALA A 86 -4.34 -4.60 -9.80
CA ALA A 86 -3.29 -5.44 -9.23
C ALA A 86 -3.47 -5.61 -7.70
N ILE A 87 -3.81 -4.54 -6.97
CA ILE A 87 -4.08 -4.59 -5.53
C ILE A 87 -5.32 -5.43 -5.23
N ILE A 88 -6.43 -5.20 -5.95
CA ILE A 88 -7.70 -5.92 -5.79
C ILE A 88 -7.48 -7.42 -6.01
N ALA A 89 -6.81 -7.79 -7.09
CA ALA A 89 -6.46 -9.17 -7.41
C ALA A 89 -5.45 -9.78 -6.40
N GLY A 90 -4.76 -8.94 -5.63
CA GLY A 90 -3.65 -9.37 -4.79
C GLY A 90 -2.44 -9.84 -5.59
N TRP A 91 -2.32 -9.45 -6.86
CA TRP A 91 -1.18 -9.80 -7.71
C TRP A 91 -0.14 -8.70 -7.63
N ASN A 92 1.04 -9.00 -7.07
CA ASN A 92 2.11 -8.00 -6.85
C ASN A 92 1.63 -6.76 -6.07
N ALA A 93 0.67 -6.95 -5.17
CA ALA A 93 0.00 -5.85 -4.46
C ALA A 93 0.97 -4.94 -3.68
N ARG A 94 2.09 -5.49 -3.18
CA ARG A 94 3.16 -4.69 -2.54
C ARG A 94 3.68 -3.64 -3.52
N TRP A 95 4.16 -4.09 -4.68
CA TRP A 95 4.75 -3.19 -5.67
C TRP A 95 3.72 -2.25 -6.31
N ALA A 96 2.49 -2.72 -6.51
CA ALA A 96 1.39 -1.85 -6.93
C ALA A 96 1.09 -0.75 -5.88
N ALA A 97 1.08 -1.09 -4.59
CA ALA A 97 0.91 -0.11 -3.52
C ALA A 97 2.06 0.90 -3.47
N ALA A 98 3.31 0.44 -3.60
CA ALA A 98 4.47 1.33 -3.66
C ALA A 98 4.40 2.28 -4.87
N ALA A 99 4.00 1.78 -6.04
CA ALA A 99 3.80 2.61 -7.23
C ALA A 99 2.73 3.69 -7.00
N LEU A 100 1.59 3.34 -6.37
CA LEU A 100 0.56 4.31 -6.04
C LEU A 100 0.99 5.34 -4.99
N VAL A 101 1.81 4.95 -4.00
CA VAL A 101 2.40 5.92 -3.06
C VAL A 101 3.25 6.93 -3.81
N LEU A 102 4.18 6.45 -4.65
CA LEU A 102 5.07 7.32 -5.43
C LEU A 102 4.30 8.22 -6.41
N TRP A 103 3.29 7.67 -7.07
CA TRP A 103 2.40 8.40 -7.96
C TRP A 103 1.60 9.49 -7.22
N MET A 104 1.11 9.20 -6.02
CA MET A 104 0.20 10.11 -5.32
C MET A 104 0.92 11.29 -4.68
N ILE A 105 2.22 11.20 -4.40
CA ILE A 105 3.02 12.32 -3.88
C ILE A 105 2.92 13.57 -4.77
N PRO A 106 3.34 13.54 -6.06
CA PRO A 106 3.27 14.72 -6.91
C PRO A 106 1.83 15.19 -7.15
N VAL A 107 0.87 14.27 -7.31
CA VAL A 107 -0.56 14.61 -7.48
C VAL A 107 -1.06 15.42 -6.28
N THR A 108 -0.75 14.96 -5.06
CA THR A 108 -1.19 15.63 -3.84
C THR A 108 -0.58 17.02 -3.71
N LEU A 109 0.72 17.15 -3.97
CA LEU A 109 1.43 18.43 -3.86
C LEU A 109 0.99 19.45 -4.91
N VAL A 110 0.66 18.99 -6.12
CA VAL A 110 0.23 19.88 -7.22
C VAL A 110 -1.22 20.32 -7.06
N PHE A 111 -2.13 19.40 -6.73
CA PHE A 111 -3.57 19.66 -6.78
C PHE A 111 -4.20 20.00 -5.43
N HIS A 112 -3.52 19.72 -4.31
CA HIS A 112 -4.10 19.87 -2.96
C HIS A 112 -3.15 20.57 -1.99
N SER A 113 -3.01 21.89 -2.11
CA SER A 113 -2.17 22.67 -1.21
C SER A 113 -2.81 22.82 0.19
N PRO A 114 -2.10 22.49 1.29
CA PRO A 114 -2.57 22.75 2.65
C PRO A 114 -2.87 24.24 2.93
N ALA A 115 -2.26 25.14 2.17
CA ALA A 115 -2.49 26.59 2.27
C ALA A 115 -3.71 27.07 1.47
N GLY A 116 -4.36 26.21 0.67
CA GLY A 116 -5.48 26.54 -0.20
C GLY A 116 -6.84 26.67 0.51
N GLY A 117 -6.86 26.69 1.84
CA GLY A 117 -8.09 26.69 2.64
C GLY A 117 -8.53 25.29 3.09
N GLN A 118 -9.66 25.24 3.80
CA GLN A 118 -10.09 24.04 4.51
C GLN A 118 -10.41 22.85 3.58
N GLU A 119 -10.99 23.12 2.41
CA GLU A 119 -11.33 22.08 1.45
C GLU A 119 -10.07 21.43 0.83
N GLN A 120 -9.07 22.24 0.49
CA GLN A 120 -7.78 21.75 0.00
C GLN A 120 -7.00 21.00 1.07
N MET A 121 -7.03 21.48 2.32
CA MET A 121 -6.47 20.75 3.46
C MET A 121 -7.14 19.39 3.65
N ALA A 122 -8.46 19.31 3.51
CA ALA A 122 -9.19 18.04 3.62
C ALA A 122 -8.76 17.05 2.52
N HIS A 123 -8.60 17.51 1.28
CA HIS A 123 -8.10 16.67 0.19
C HIS A 123 -6.64 16.24 0.36
N PHE A 124 -5.78 17.14 0.85
CA PHE A 124 -4.40 16.81 1.20
C PHE A 124 -4.35 15.70 2.26
N MET A 125 -5.08 15.87 3.37
CA MET A 125 -5.11 14.90 4.46
C MET A 125 -5.74 13.58 4.05
N LYS A 126 -6.77 13.59 3.20
CA LYS A 126 -7.32 12.38 2.58
C LYS A 126 -6.22 11.60 1.85
N ASN A 127 -5.42 12.28 1.03
CA ASN A 127 -4.33 11.61 0.31
C ASN A 127 -3.23 11.13 1.27
N VAL A 128 -2.86 11.90 2.30
CA VAL A 128 -1.91 11.43 3.32
C VAL A 128 -2.39 10.14 3.99
N SER A 129 -3.66 10.07 4.38
CA SER A 129 -4.24 8.86 4.97
C SER A 129 -4.23 7.67 4.01
N ILE A 130 -4.54 7.88 2.74
CA ILE A 130 -4.51 6.81 1.72
C ILE A 130 -3.07 6.31 1.50
N MET A 131 -2.07 7.20 1.43
CA MET A 131 -0.65 6.80 1.38
C MET A 131 -0.28 5.94 2.59
N GLY A 132 -0.73 6.31 3.79
CA GLY A 132 -0.55 5.50 4.99
C GLY A 132 -1.15 4.09 4.85
N GLY A 133 -2.38 3.98 4.35
CA GLY A 133 -3.02 2.70 4.07
C GLY A 133 -2.26 1.85 3.04
N LEU A 134 -1.75 2.48 1.98
CA LEU A 134 -0.92 1.81 0.96
C LEU A 134 0.42 1.34 1.52
N LEU A 135 1.06 2.10 2.41
CA LEU A 135 2.29 1.70 3.09
C LEU A 135 2.06 0.53 4.05
N VAL A 136 0.92 0.50 4.74
CA VAL A 136 0.51 -0.65 5.55
C VAL A 136 0.30 -1.89 4.66
N LEU A 137 -0.40 -1.74 3.53
CA LEU A 137 -0.55 -2.83 2.56
C LEU A 137 0.81 -3.28 1.99
N TRP A 138 1.72 -2.35 1.71
CA TRP A 138 3.06 -2.66 1.26
C TRP A 138 3.81 -3.45 2.33
N ALA A 139 3.74 -3.08 3.60
CA ALA A 139 4.42 -3.78 4.69
C ALA A 139 3.85 -5.18 4.95
N MET A 140 2.52 -5.30 5.05
CA MET A 140 1.82 -6.53 5.43
C MET A 140 1.60 -7.51 4.26
N GLY A 141 1.62 -7.02 3.01
CA GLY A 141 1.34 -7.82 1.83
C GLY A 141 -0.16 -8.11 1.60
N PRO A 142 -0.50 -8.89 0.57
CA PRO A 142 -1.88 -9.03 0.09
C PRO A 142 -2.77 -9.95 0.95
N GLY A 143 -2.24 -10.63 1.97
CA GLY A 143 -3.01 -11.60 2.75
C GLY A 143 -3.39 -12.87 1.99
N ALA A 144 -4.14 -13.76 2.65
CA ALA A 144 -4.34 -15.15 2.18
C ALA A 144 -5.24 -15.29 0.95
N LEU A 145 -6.20 -14.38 0.75
CA LEU A 145 -7.11 -14.34 -0.40
C LEU A 145 -6.51 -13.48 -1.52
N SER A 146 -5.49 -14.00 -2.21
CA SER A 146 -4.77 -13.27 -3.26
C SER A 146 -4.30 -14.21 -4.38
N LEU A 147 -4.23 -13.70 -5.62
CA LEU A 147 -3.74 -14.48 -6.77
C LEU A 147 -2.25 -14.81 -6.68
N ARG A 148 -1.45 -13.98 -5.99
CA ARG A 148 -0.04 -14.27 -5.72
C ARG A 148 0.33 -13.85 -4.29
N ARG A 149 0.74 -14.83 -3.48
CA ARG A 149 1.39 -14.55 -2.19
C ARG A 149 2.79 -14.03 -2.45
N SER A 150 3.02 -12.74 -2.22
CA SER A 150 4.38 -12.22 -2.08
C SER A 150 4.87 -12.59 -0.67
N GLY A 151 5.80 -13.54 -0.60
CA GLY A 151 6.50 -13.92 0.63
C GLY A 151 7.34 -12.81 1.20
#